data_AF-A0A6N7W652-F1
#
_entry.id   AF-A0A6N7W652-F1
#
_cell.length_a   1.000
_cell.length_b   1.000
_cell.length_c   1.000
_cell.angle_alpha   90.00
_cell.angle_beta   90.00
_cell.angle_gamma   90.00
#
_symmetry.space_group_name_H-M   'P 1'
#
loop_
_entity.id
_entity.type
_entity.pdbx_description
1 polymer ?
#
loop_
_entity_poly.entity_id
_entity_poly.type
_entity_poly.pdbx_seq_one_letter_code
_entity_poly.pdbx_strand_id
1 'polypeptide(L)'
;MKAISLPNHHMMFFDRALDAQRTQLLTTMADVVSECRAAANQAAVLNQEGEAGLMRLVEIWGGLQAGFTYLEGYPAQILADVLAQIYAHLTRRNLNDPVGMAVYVELNYMMSALMLGEWYE
;
A
#
# COMPACT_ATOMS: atom_id res chain seq x y z
N MET A 1 -13.22 37.78 -25.78
CA MET A 1 -13.54 36.34 -25.89
C MET A 1 -12.95 35.65 -24.67
N LYS A 2 -13.77 35.19 -23.73
CA LYS A 2 -13.30 34.50 -22.51
C LYS A 2 -12.98 33.07 -22.92
N ALA A 3 -11.72 32.64 -22.83
CA ALA A 3 -11.34 31.27 -23.13
C ALA A 3 -12.05 30.34 -22.14
N ILE A 4 -13.00 29.55 -22.63
CA ILE A 4 -13.58 28.46 -21.88
C ILE A 4 -12.50 27.37 -21.89
N SER A 5 -11.77 27.24 -20.78
CA SER A 5 -10.95 26.05 -20.54
C SER A 5 -11.92 24.87 -20.44
N LEU A 6 -11.97 24.06 -21.50
CA LEU A 6 -12.60 22.75 -21.42
C LEU A 6 -11.78 21.95 -20.38
N PRO A 7 -12.42 21.32 -19.38
CA PRO A 7 -11.77 20.30 -18.56
C PRO A 7 -11.03 19.34 -19.47
N ASN A 8 -9.89 18.81 -19.03
CA ASN A 8 -9.03 17.95 -19.83
C ASN A 8 -9.71 16.59 -20.10
N HIS A 9 -10.72 16.58 -20.97
CA HIS A 9 -11.68 15.49 -21.16
C HIS A 9 -11.05 14.20 -21.70
N HIS A 10 -9.84 14.27 -22.28
CA HIS A 10 -9.19 13.10 -22.87
C HIS A 10 -8.66 12.11 -21.82
N MET A 11 -8.34 12.56 -20.60
CA MET A 11 -7.87 11.68 -19.51
C MET A 11 -9.00 11.21 -18.58
N MET A 12 -10.26 11.59 -18.79
CA MET A 12 -11.30 11.35 -17.79
C MET A 12 -11.51 9.87 -17.42
N PHE A 13 -11.32 8.94 -18.38
CA PHE A 13 -11.46 7.51 -18.11
C PHE A 13 -10.31 6.99 -17.26
N PHE A 14 -9.11 7.49 -17.54
CA PHE A 14 -7.92 7.18 -16.78
C PHE A 14 -8.02 7.70 -15.34
N ASP A 15 -8.39 8.97 -15.18
CA ASP A 15 -8.55 9.59 -13.86
C ASP A 15 -9.58 8.85 -13.01
N ARG A 16 -10.71 8.44 -13.60
CA ARG A 16 -11.74 7.64 -12.92
C ARG A 16 -11.25 6.24 -12.56
N ALA A 17 -10.53 5.58 -13.46
CA ALA A 17 -9.99 4.25 -13.19
C ALA A 17 -8.96 4.29 -12.06
N LEU A 18 -8.07 5.29 -12.07
CA LEU A 18 -7.07 5.50 -11.03
C LEU A 18 -7.71 5.81 -9.67
N ASP A 19 -8.72 6.67 -9.64
CA ASP A 19 -9.45 7.00 -8.41
C ASP A 19 -10.20 5.79 -7.83
N ALA A 20 -10.85 5.00 -8.70
CA ALA A 20 -11.51 3.76 -8.30
C ALA A 20 -10.52 2.73 -7.76
N GLN A 21 -9.40 2.51 -8.46
CA GLN A 21 -8.34 1.59 -8.03
C GLN A 21 -7.75 2.03 -6.69
N ARG A 22 -7.44 3.31 -6.52
CA ARG A 22 -6.89 3.85 -5.26
C ARG A 22 -7.88 3.68 -4.11
N THR A 23 -9.16 3.96 -4.34
CA THR A 23 -10.21 3.81 -3.32
C THR A 23 -10.35 2.36 -2.88
N GLN A 24 -10.33 1.43 -3.84
CA GLN A 24 -10.36 0.00 -3.53
C GLN A 24 -9.12 -0.44 -2.75
N LEU A 25 -7.93 -0.04 -3.21
CA LEU A 25 -6.67 -0.39 -2.54
C LEU A 25 -6.66 0.14 -1.10
N LEU A 26 -7.04 1.40 -0.86
CA LEU A 26 -7.05 1.96 0.50
C LEU A 26 -8.03 1.22 1.42
N THR A 27 -9.17 0.78 0.90
CA THR A 27 -10.11 -0.06 1.66
C THR A 27 -9.45 -1.37 2.04
N THR A 28 -8.90 -2.11 1.06
CA THR A 28 -8.24 -3.39 1.32
C THR A 28 -7.04 -3.24 2.26
N MET A 29 -6.25 -2.18 2.12
CA MET A 29 -5.11 -1.91 3.00
C MET A 29 -5.55 -1.68 4.46
N ALA A 30 -6.68 -1.03 4.70
CA ALA A 30 -7.19 -0.84 6.05
C ALA A 30 -7.52 -2.18 6.72
N ASP A 31 -8.15 -3.09 5.98
CA ASP A 31 -8.47 -4.45 6.44
C ASP A 31 -7.17 -5.24 6.69
N VAL A 32 -6.24 -5.25 5.73
CA VAL A 32 -4.95 -5.94 5.85
C VAL A 32 -4.13 -5.43 7.03
N VAL A 33 -4.11 -4.12 7.30
CA VAL A 33 -3.41 -3.56 8.48
C VAL A 33 -4.00 -4.11 9.77
N SER A 34 -5.33 -4.27 9.84
CA SER A 34 -5.99 -4.87 10.99
C SER A 34 -5.62 -6.35 11.14
N GLU A 35 -5.68 -7.12 10.06
CA GLU A 35 -5.31 -8.55 10.04
C GLU A 35 -3.85 -8.77 10.41
N CYS A 36 -2.92 -7.97 9.87
CA CYS A 36 -1.50 -8.05 10.22
C CYS A 36 -1.24 -7.72 11.69
N ARG A 37 -1.99 -6.77 12.29
CA ARG A 37 -1.91 -6.49 13.72
C ARG A 37 -2.42 -7.67 14.56
N ALA A 38 -3.49 -8.34 14.12
CA ALA A 38 -4.00 -9.54 14.79
C ALA A 38 -2.98 -10.69 14.71
N ALA A 39 -2.43 -10.95 13.51
CA ALA A 39 -1.39 -11.94 13.29
C ALA A 39 -0.13 -11.63 14.12
N ALA A 40 0.28 -10.36 14.17
CA ALA A 40 1.34 -9.92 15.05
C ALA A 40 1.01 -10.23 16.52
N ASN A 41 -0.17 -9.85 17.04
CA ASN A 41 -0.55 -10.16 18.43
C ASN A 41 -0.56 -11.67 18.76
N GLN A 42 -0.72 -12.53 17.76
CA GLN A 42 -0.67 -13.99 17.88
C GLN A 42 0.75 -14.56 17.70
N ALA A 43 1.76 -13.69 17.53
CA ALA A 43 3.14 -14.05 17.22
C ALA A 43 3.27 -14.94 15.97
N ALA A 44 2.43 -14.69 14.95
CA ALA A 44 2.52 -15.39 13.67
C ALA A 44 3.91 -15.22 13.06
N VAL A 45 4.41 -16.31 12.46
CA VAL A 45 5.72 -16.36 11.82
C VAL A 45 5.53 -16.11 10.33
N LEU A 46 6.37 -15.25 9.76
CA LEU A 46 6.38 -15.05 8.31
C LEU A 46 7.10 -16.22 7.66
N ASN A 47 6.55 -16.71 6.57
CA ASN A 47 7.26 -17.63 5.69
C ASN A 47 8.24 -16.86 4.78
N GLN A 48 8.96 -17.58 3.91
CA GLN A 48 9.96 -16.98 3.02
C GLN A 48 9.38 -15.89 2.09
N GLU A 49 8.17 -16.10 1.59
CA GLU A 49 7.49 -15.11 0.73
C GLU A 49 7.07 -13.89 1.55
N GLY A 50 6.57 -14.09 2.77
CA GLY A 50 6.25 -13.03 3.72
C GLY A 50 7.46 -12.17 4.08
N GLU A 51 8.63 -12.76 4.31
CA GLU A 51 9.86 -12.01 4.60
C GLU A 51 10.33 -11.21 3.37
N ALA A 52 10.29 -11.79 2.18
CA ALA A 52 10.63 -11.09 0.94
C ALA A 52 9.66 -9.93 0.66
N GLY A 53 8.36 -10.17 0.86
CA GLY A 53 7.31 -9.17 0.76
C GLY A 53 7.49 -8.03 1.76
N LEU A 54 7.84 -8.34 3.01
CA LEU A 54 8.17 -7.34 4.03
C LEU A 54 9.33 -6.44 3.60
N MET A 55 10.44 -7.02 3.14
CA MET A 55 11.58 -6.25 2.65
C MET A 55 11.18 -5.30 1.53
N ARG A 56 10.36 -5.79 0.60
CA ARG A 56 9.86 -4.96 -0.50
C ARG A 56 8.96 -3.82 -0.03
N LEU A 57 8.10 -4.05 0.96
CA LEU A 57 7.29 -2.98 1.57
C LEU A 57 8.14 -1.92 2.26
N VAL A 58 9.24 -2.32 2.91
CA VAL A 58 10.21 -1.38 3.51
C VAL A 58 10.88 -0.52 2.44
N GLU A 59 11.25 -1.09 1.28
CA GLU A 59 11.79 -0.34 0.15
C GLU A 59 10.77 0.64 -0.43
N ILE A 60 9.52 0.20 -0.64
CA ILE A 60 8.42 1.06 -1.11
C ILE A 60 8.26 2.23 -0.15
N TRP A 61 8.21 1.98 1.16
CA TRP A 61 8.11 3.01 2.17
C TRP A 61 9.28 4.02 2.09
N GLY A 62 10.52 3.53 1.98
CA GLY A 62 11.70 4.37 1.82
C GLY A 62 11.65 5.25 0.58
N GLY A 63 11.15 4.72 -0.54
CA GLY A 63 10.95 5.46 -1.79
C GLY A 63 9.90 6.58 -1.71
N LEU A 64 8.90 6.44 -0.83
CA LEU A 64 7.84 7.43 -0.62
C LEU A 64 8.30 8.67 0.19
N GLN A 65 9.57 8.75 0.59
CA GLN A 65 10.17 9.86 1.37
C GLN A 65 9.39 10.25 2.63
N ALA A 66 8.69 9.30 3.24
CA ALA A 66 7.80 9.56 4.37
C ALA A 66 8.52 9.57 5.74
N GLY A 67 9.86 9.47 5.74
CA GLY A 67 10.67 9.30 6.94
C GLY A 67 10.58 7.86 7.47
N PHE A 68 11.72 7.24 7.76
CA PHE A 68 11.70 5.97 8.49
C PHE A 68 11.23 6.26 9.92
N THR A 69 10.08 5.71 10.33
CA THR A 69 9.87 5.51 11.76
C THR A 69 10.67 4.28 12.19
N TYR A 70 11.11 4.29 13.44
CA TYR A 70 11.83 3.19 14.05
C TYR A 70 11.03 1.89 13.88
N LEU A 71 11.64 0.91 13.22
CA LEU A 71 11.10 -0.45 13.06
C LEU A 71 11.74 -1.30 14.16
N GLU A 72 10.95 -1.70 15.14
CA GLU A 72 11.38 -2.53 16.25
C GLU A 72 10.41 -3.71 16.40
N GLY A 73 10.91 -4.86 16.83
CA GLY A 73 10.11 -6.06 17.02
C GLY A 73 10.47 -7.20 16.07
N TYR A 74 9.66 -8.26 16.09
CA TYR A 74 9.82 -9.39 15.18
C TYR A 74 9.08 -9.15 13.85
N PRO A 75 9.35 -9.93 12.79
CA PRO A 75 8.94 -9.60 11.43
C PRO A 75 7.44 -9.29 11.24
N ALA A 76 6.53 -10.01 11.90
CA ALA A 76 5.09 -9.74 11.78
C ALA A 76 4.67 -8.39 12.41
N GLN A 77 5.34 -7.93 13.48
CA GLN A 77 5.10 -6.59 14.03
C GLN A 77 5.57 -5.51 13.06
N ILE A 78 6.78 -5.67 12.54
CA ILE A 78 7.37 -4.75 11.55
C ILE A 78 6.48 -4.65 10.32
N LEU A 79 5.95 -5.78 9.83
CA LEU A 79 5.01 -5.84 8.70
C LEU A 79 3.76 -4.99 8.96
N ALA A 80 3.11 -5.19 10.11
CA ALA A 80 1.92 -4.43 10.47
C ALA A 80 2.20 -2.92 10.54
N ASP A 81 3.36 -2.52 11.07
CA ASP A 81 3.75 -1.12 11.22
C ASP A 81 4.10 -0.45 9.89
N VAL A 82 4.84 -1.14 9.01
CA VAL A 82 5.18 -0.63 7.67
C VAL A 82 3.90 -0.45 6.84
N LEU A 83 2.99 -1.43 6.87
CA LEU A 83 1.72 -1.34 6.15
C LEU A 83 0.86 -0.17 6.65
N ALA A 84 0.78 0.03 7.98
CA ALA A 84 0.05 1.14 8.57
C ALA A 84 0.63 2.50 8.13
N GLN A 85 1.95 2.60 8.05
CA GLN A 85 2.65 3.79 7.58
C GLN A 85 2.38 4.09 6.10
N ILE A 86 2.51 3.08 5.24
CA ILE A 86 2.21 3.22 3.80
C ILE A 86 0.75 3.62 3.61
N TYR A 87 -0.19 2.94 4.28
CA TYR A 87 -1.62 3.29 4.24
C TYR A 87 -1.86 4.75 4.66
N ALA A 88 -1.24 5.19 5.76
CA ALA A 88 -1.39 6.55 6.25
C ALA A 88 -0.79 7.60 5.29
N HIS A 89 0.28 7.26 4.58
CA HIS A 89 0.85 8.13 3.54
C HIS A 89 -0.06 8.20 2.31
N LEU A 90 -0.50 7.05 1.79
CA LEU A 90 -1.35 6.97 0.61
C LEU A 90 -2.72 7.61 0.85
N THR A 91 -3.24 7.63 2.08
CA THR A 91 -4.46 8.37 2.43
C THR A 91 -4.31 9.87 2.24
N ARG A 92 -3.10 10.43 2.45
CA ARG A 92 -2.82 11.87 2.39
C ARG A 92 -2.24 12.34 1.05
N ARG A 93 -1.63 11.44 0.29
CA ARG A 93 -0.90 11.73 -0.95
C ARG A 93 -1.38 10.81 -2.06
N ASN A 94 -1.56 11.38 -3.25
CA ASN A 94 -1.84 10.61 -4.45
C ASN A 94 -0.53 10.38 -5.21
N LEU A 95 -0.36 9.16 -5.71
CA LEU A 95 0.78 8.77 -6.52
C LEU A 95 0.36 8.75 -8.00
N ASN A 96 0.46 9.90 -8.66
CA ASN A 96 -0.08 10.12 -10.00
C ASN A 96 0.97 10.05 -11.12
N ASP A 97 2.23 9.85 -10.77
CA ASP A 97 3.29 9.61 -11.76
C ASP A 97 3.37 8.11 -12.11
N PRO A 98 4.01 7.73 -13.24
CA PRO A 98 4.08 6.34 -13.67
C PRO A 98 4.72 5.38 -12.66
N VAL A 99 5.70 5.84 -11.86
CA VAL A 99 6.34 5.01 -10.83
C VAL A 99 5.35 4.79 -9.68
N GLY A 100 4.65 5.86 -9.27
CA GLY A 100 3.56 5.81 -8.32
C GLY A 100 2.45 4.82 -8.68
N MET A 101 2.10 4.75 -9.96
CA MET A 101 1.09 3.80 -10.46
C MET A 101 1.58 2.34 -10.41
N ALA A 102 2.86 2.10 -10.70
CA ALA A 102 3.44 0.77 -10.56
C ALA A 102 3.39 0.30 -9.09
N VAL A 103 3.62 1.21 -8.14
CA VAL A 103 3.47 0.92 -6.70
C VAL A 103 2.02 0.52 -6.37
N TYR A 104 1.01 1.18 -6.94
CA TYR A 104 -0.38 0.76 -6.72
C TYR A 104 -0.68 -0.66 -7.23
N VAL A 105 -0.09 -1.08 -8.36
CA VAL A 105 -0.25 -2.45 -8.87
C VAL A 105 0.39 -3.46 -7.93
N GLU A 106 1.63 -3.19 -7.51
CA GLU A 106 2.39 -4.06 -6.62
C GLU A 106 1.70 -4.21 -5.25
N LEU A 107 1.26 -3.09 -4.66
CA LEU A 107 0.53 -3.11 -3.38
C LEU A 107 -0.79 -3.86 -3.49
N ASN A 108 -1.54 -3.73 -4.59
CA ASN A 108 -2.78 -4.50 -4.77
C ASN A 108 -2.53 -6.01 -4.75
N TYR A 109 -1.46 -6.48 -5.38
CA TYR A 109 -1.07 -7.89 -5.34
C TYR A 109 -0.71 -8.31 -3.91
N MET A 110 0.18 -7.57 -3.25
CA MET A 110 0.61 -7.87 -1.88
C MET A 110 -0.54 -7.89 -0.88
N MET A 111 -1.48 -6.93 -0.99
CA MET A 111 -2.65 -6.88 -0.10
C MET A 111 -3.54 -8.10 -0.30
N SER A 112 -3.70 -8.56 -1.54
CA SER A 112 -4.50 -9.75 -1.85
C SER A 112 -3.87 -11.00 -1.24
N ALA A 113 -2.55 -11.18 -1.39
CA ALA A 113 -1.81 -12.31 -0.81
C ALA A 113 -1.88 -12.31 0.73
N LEU A 114 -1.74 -11.13 1.35
CA LEU A 114 -1.87 -10.96 2.81
C LEU A 114 -3.27 -11.28 3.31
N MET A 115 -4.33 -10.83 2.62
CA MET A 115 -5.72 -11.17 2.97
C MET A 115 -5.99 -12.68 2.91
N LEU A 116 -5.29 -13.39 2.02
CA LEU A 116 -5.38 -14.84 1.90
C LEU A 116 -4.52 -15.58 2.93
N GLY A 117 -3.73 -14.85 3.74
CA GLY A 117 -2.83 -15.42 4.73
C GLY A 117 -1.57 -16.05 4.15
N GLU A 118 -1.26 -15.83 2.87
CA GLU A 118 -0.20 -16.53 2.13
C GLU A 118 1.21 -16.23 2.63
N TRP A 119 1.38 -15.18 3.44
CA TRP A 119 2.69 -14.73 3.95
C TRP A 119 3.07 -15.35 5.30
N TYR A 120 2.16 -16.10 5.92
CA TYR A 120 2.36 -16.71 7.22
C TYR A 120 2.58 -18.23 7.09
N GLU A 121 3.15 -18.85 8.13
CA GLU A 121 3.28 -20.32 8.26
C GLU A 121 1.96 -21.04 8.56
#